data_AF-A0A3S0LIR8-F1
#
_entry.id   AF-A0A3S0LIR8-F1
#
_cell.length_a   1.000
_cell.length_b   1.000
_cell.length_c   1.000
_cell.angle_alpha   90.00
_cell.angle_beta   90.00
_cell.angle_gamma   90.00
#
_symmetry.space_group_name_H-M   'P 1'
#
loop_
_entity.id
_entity.type
_entity.pdbx_description
1 polymer ?
#
loop_
_entity_poly.entity_id
_entity_poly.type
_entity_poly.pdbx_seq_one_letter_code
_entity_poly.pdbx_strand_id
1 'polypeptide(L)'
;MNERDLKNLLYQEFARIGKSLSSPKRLEILDILSQGPKSVEALSKATVMSVANVSQHLQTLANSKLVKFQKKGNYVIYELADSAILDFLTSLHNLAENQFAHIQQIKQEFLNANLGMDGVSLLELNERMAKGEVILLDVRPIEEYEEAHIPGAVSMPIEELKEKLSSIPSNVDVVAYCRGRYCLMSVEAVELLRANGVNAFRLEEGVNDWKMFIGR
;
A
#
# COMPACT_ATOMS: atom_id res chain seq x y z
N MET A 1 -43.71 7.85 -4.45
CA MET A 1 -42.38 7.78 -5.09
C MET A 1 -42.51 6.92 -6.32
N ASN A 2 -42.26 7.47 -7.51
CA ASN A 2 -42.31 6.69 -8.75
C ASN A 2 -40.94 6.02 -9.02
N GLU A 3 -40.85 5.17 -10.05
CA GLU A 3 -39.60 4.48 -10.40
C GLU A 3 -38.43 5.44 -10.71
N ARG A 4 -38.71 6.58 -11.35
CA ARG A 4 -37.70 7.59 -11.67
C ARG A 4 -37.16 8.27 -10.41
N ASP A 5 -38.04 8.61 -9.46
CA ASP A 5 -37.66 9.20 -8.18
C ASP A 5 -36.76 8.24 -7.40
N LEU A 6 -37.11 6.95 -7.36
CA LEU A 6 -36.29 5.91 -6.73
C LEU A 6 -34.90 5.84 -7.37
N LYS A 7 -34.82 5.78 -8.71
CA LYS A 7 -33.52 5.76 -9.41
C LYS A 7 -32.70 7.00 -9.10
N ASN A 8 -33.30 8.19 -9.11
CA ASN A 8 -32.59 9.43 -8.79
C ASN A 8 -31.98 9.40 -7.38
N LEU A 9 -32.73 8.93 -6.39
CA LEU A 9 -32.25 8.79 -5.01
C LEU A 9 -31.09 7.77 -4.93
N LEU A 10 -31.23 6.60 -5.57
CA LEU A 10 -30.18 5.57 -5.56
C LEU A 10 -28.88 6.07 -6.20
N TYR A 11 -28.95 6.68 -7.38
CA TYR A 11 -27.76 7.18 -8.07
C TYR A 11 -27.15 8.40 -7.37
N GLN A 12 -27.94 9.19 -6.64
CA GLN A 12 -27.42 10.24 -5.77
C GLN A 12 -26.58 9.65 -4.62
N GLU A 13 -27.03 8.56 -4.01
CA GLU A 13 -26.25 7.85 -2.99
C GLU A 13 -24.97 7.22 -3.57
N PHE A 14 -25.03 6.62 -4.76
CA PHE A 14 -23.83 6.10 -5.43
C PHE A 14 -22.81 7.21 -5.74
N ALA A 15 -23.28 8.36 -6.21
CA ALA A 15 -22.42 9.50 -6.54
C ALA A 15 -21.70 10.08 -5.31
N ARG A 16 -22.23 9.89 -4.08
CA ARG A 16 -21.55 10.33 -2.84
C ARG A 16 -20.20 9.67 -2.65
N ILE A 17 -20.09 8.37 -2.98
CA ILE A 17 -18.80 7.65 -2.95
C ILE A 17 -17.83 8.28 -3.96
N GLY A 18 -18.26 8.45 -5.22
CA GLY A 18 -17.42 9.06 -6.26
C GLY A 18 -16.96 10.48 -5.91
N LYS A 19 -17.84 11.32 -5.35
CA LYS A 19 -17.49 12.67 -4.87
C LYS A 19 -16.48 12.63 -3.73
N SER A 20 -16.62 11.68 -2.81
CA SER A 20 -15.65 11.48 -1.73
C SER A 20 -14.28 11.09 -2.29
N LEU A 21 -14.21 10.24 -3.30
CA LEU A 21 -12.95 9.75 -3.86
C LEU A 21 -12.27 10.70 -4.85
N SER A 22 -12.98 11.72 -5.31
CA SER A 22 -12.46 12.75 -6.23
C SER A 22 -11.51 13.73 -5.51
N SER A 23 -10.47 13.20 -4.84
CA SER A 23 -9.40 13.96 -4.19
C SER A 23 -8.15 13.08 -4.06
N PRO A 24 -7.00 13.51 -4.59
CA PRO A 24 -5.75 12.76 -4.49
C PRO A 24 -5.38 12.42 -3.03
N LYS A 25 -5.55 13.37 -2.12
CA LYS A 25 -5.20 13.20 -0.70
C LYS A 25 -6.10 12.23 0.05
N ARG A 26 -7.37 12.10 -0.36
CA ARG A 26 -8.25 11.08 0.23
C ARG A 26 -7.96 9.69 -0.32
N LEU A 27 -7.60 9.57 -1.59
CA LEU A 27 -7.10 8.32 -2.15
C LEU A 27 -5.81 7.87 -1.44
N GLU A 28 -4.87 8.79 -1.22
CA GLU A 28 -3.62 8.55 -0.48
C GLU A 28 -3.89 8.10 0.98
N ILE A 29 -4.82 8.76 1.68
CA ILE A 29 -5.23 8.33 3.04
C ILE A 29 -5.82 6.93 3.03
N LEU A 30 -6.69 6.61 2.07
CA LEU A 30 -7.32 5.29 1.98
C LEU A 30 -6.29 4.20 1.65
N ASP A 31 -5.31 4.49 0.80
CA ASP A 31 -4.19 3.59 0.48
C ASP A 31 -3.33 3.30 1.72
N ILE A 32 -3.08 4.31 2.57
CA ILE A 32 -2.36 4.08 3.83
C ILE A 32 -3.22 3.28 4.82
N LEU A 33 -4.52 3.58 4.92
CA LEU A 33 -5.44 2.86 5.81
C LEU A 33 -5.71 1.42 5.35
N SER A 34 -5.46 1.09 4.08
CA SER A 34 -5.54 -0.31 3.62
C SER A 34 -4.40 -1.18 4.17
N GLN A 35 -3.38 -0.57 4.76
CA GLN A 35 -2.27 -1.27 5.42
C GLN A 35 -2.52 -1.51 6.91
N GLY A 36 -3.64 -1.03 7.44
CA GLY A 36 -4.05 -1.22 8.84
C GLY A 36 -4.55 0.06 9.52
N PRO A 37 -5.10 -0.06 10.74
CA PRO A 37 -5.64 1.07 11.47
C PRO A 37 -4.57 2.12 11.86
N LYS A 38 -4.86 3.42 11.70
CA LYS A 38 -3.90 4.51 12.00
C LYS A 38 -4.54 5.66 12.78
N SER A 39 -3.74 6.33 13.61
CA SER A 39 -4.15 7.60 14.21
C SER A 39 -4.07 8.75 13.20
N VAL A 40 -4.67 9.90 13.55
CA VAL A 40 -4.59 11.12 12.73
C VAL A 40 -3.14 11.60 12.61
N GLU A 41 -2.35 11.51 13.68
CA GLU A 41 -0.94 11.88 13.70
C GLU A 41 -0.10 10.97 12.82
N ALA A 42 -0.36 9.65 12.84
CA ALA A 42 0.33 8.69 11.99
C ALA A 42 0.05 8.97 10.50
N LEU A 43 -1.22 9.26 10.15
CA LEU A 43 -1.61 9.65 8.79
C LEU A 43 -1.01 11.00 8.39
N SER A 44 -0.95 11.96 9.29
CA SER A 44 -0.30 13.27 9.08
C SER A 44 1.18 13.11 8.75
N LYS A 45 1.90 12.28 9.50
CA LYS A 45 3.31 11.96 9.22
C LYS A 45 3.47 11.25 7.86
N ALA A 46 2.64 10.24 7.59
CA ALA A 46 2.77 9.43 6.38
C ALA A 46 2.43 10.20 5.08
N THR A 47 1.49 11.14 5.13
CA THR A 47 1.04 11.93 3.96
C THR A 47 1.70 13.30 3.85
N VAL A 48 2.54 13.66 4.82
CA VAL A 48 3.18 14.99 4.93
C VAL A 48 2.12 16.12 4.90
N MET A 49 0.98 15.88 5.55
CA MET A 49 -0.11 16.84 5.69
C MET A 49 -0.26 17.28 7.14
N SER A 50 -0.81 18.47 7.38
CA SER A 50 -1.14 18.89 8.75
C SER A 50 -2.25 18.03 9.36
N VAL A 51 -2.23 17.85 10.68
CA VAL A 51 -3.27 17.13 11.44
C VAL A 51 -4.67 17.69 11.14
N ALA A 52 -4.81 19.01 11.00
CA ALA A 52 -6.07 19.66 10.67
C ALA A 52 -6.59 19.25 9.28
N ASN A 53 -5.71 19.21 8.27
CA ASN A 53 -6.09 18.81 6.92
C ASN A 53 -6.45 17.32 6.84
N VAL A 54 -5.66 16.46 7.48
CA VAL A 54 -5.98 15.03 7.61
C VAL A 54 -7.34 14.83 8.29
N SER A 55 -7.59 15.54 9.39
CA SER A 55 -8.87 15.47 10.11
C SER A 55 -10.06 15.85 9.21
N GLN A 56 -9.91 16.89 8.39
CA GLN A 56 -10.95 17.31 7.43
C GLN A 56 -11.21 16.24 6.36
N HIS A 57 -10.14 15.62 5.84
CA HIS A 57 -10.26 14.52 4.89
C HIS A 57 -10.92 13.28 5.50
N LEU A 58 -10.51 12.89 6.72
CA LEU A 58 -11.11 11.77 7.45
C LEU A 58 -12.57 12.00 7.79
N GLN A 59 -12.98 13.22 8.16
CA GLN A 59 -14.40 13.56 8.34
C GLN A 59 -15.19 13.39 7.04
N THR A 60 -14.63 13.81 5.90
CA THR A 60 -15.27 13.62 4.60
C THR A 60 -15.43 12.14 4.27
N LEU A 61 -14.39 11.33 4.51
CA LEU A 61 -14.39 9.89 4.29
C LEU A 61 -15.35 9.16 5.26
N ALA A 62 -15.45 9.60 6.51
CA ALA A 62 -16.35 9.02 7.50
C ALA A 62 -17.81 9.32 7.16
N ASN A 63 -18.10 10.55 6.70
CA ASN A 63 -19.43 10.95 6.24
C ASN A 63 -19.89 10.17 5.00
N SER A 64 -18.96 9.70 4.16
CA SER A 64 -19.24 8.81 3.04
C SER A 64 -19.14 7.32 3.41
N LYS A 65 -18.94 6.99 4.69
CA LYS A 65 -18.83 5.62 5.23
C LYS A 65 -17.67 4.80 4.63
N LEU A 66 -16.63 5.47 4.12
CA LEU A 66 -15.43 4.80 3.60
C LEU A 66 -14.44 4.44 4.71
N VAL A 67 -14.50 5.15 5.83
CA VAL A 67 -13.70 4.86 7.02
C VAL A 67 -14.60 4.81 8.24
N LYS A 68 -14.18 4.03 9.23
CA LYS A 68 -14.72 4.03 10.59
C LYS A 68 -13.60 4.38 11.56
N PHE A 69 -13.96 4.73 12.79
CA PHE A 69 -12.98 5.06 13.80
C PHE A 69 -13.44 4.64 15.19
N GLN A 70 -12.46 4.45 16.07
CA GLN A 70 -12.65 4.16 17.48
C GLN A 70 -11.70 5.00 18.33
N LYS A 71 -12.15 5.39 19.52
CA LYS A 71 -11.31 6.09 20.48
C LYS A 71 -10.50 5.08 21.28
N LYS A 72 -9.18 5.18 21.26
CA LYS A 72 -8.25 4.39 22.09
C LYS A 72 -7.40 5.35 22.92
N GLY A 73 -7.77 5.53 24.18
CA GLY A 73 -7.15 6.51 25.07
C GLY A 73 -7.31 7.93 24.54
N ASN A 74 -6.19 8.62 24.33
CA ASN A 74 -6.16 9.99 23.79
C ASN A 74 -6.22 10.03 22.25
N TYR A 75 -6.14 8.89 21.57
CA TYR A 75 -6.08 8.82 20.12
C TYR A 75 -7.41 8.39 19.51
N VAL A 76 -7.70 8.91 18.32
CA VAL A 76 -8.76 8.40 17.45
C VAL A 76 -8.09 7.57 16.35
N ILE A 77 -8.39 6.28 16.32
CA ILE A 77 -7.82 5.33 15.38
C ILE A 77 -8.84 5.09 14.27
N TYR A 78 -8.44 5.39 13.03
CA TYR A 78 -9.23 5.19 11.82
C TYR A 78 -8.81 3.91 11.11
N GLU A 79 -9.76 3.28 10.42
CA GLU A 79 -9.56 2.11 9.58
C GLU A 79 -10.57 2.14 8.41
N LEU A 80 -10.35 1.34 7.37
CA LEU A 80 -11.35 1.15 6.33
C LEU A 80 -12.65 0.59 6.93
N ALA A 81 -13.79 1.09 6.47
CA ALA A 81 -15.07 0.65 7.04
C ALA A 81 -15.38 -0.81 6.73
N ASP A 82 -15.01 -1.27 5.53
CA ASP A 82 -15.31 -2.58 4.95
C ASP A 82 -14.17 -3.03 4.01
N SER A 83 -13.90 -4.33 3.93
CA SER A 83 -12.86 -4.89 3.06
C SER A 83 -13.16 -4.70 1.56
N ALA A 84 -14.43 -4.59 1.17
CA ALA A 84 -14.83 -4.30 -0.22
C ALA A 84 -14.29 -2.95 -0.72
N ILE A 85 -13.94 -2.04 0.19
CA ILE A 85 -13.32 -0.75 -0.16
C ILE A 85 -11.90 -0.97 -0.69
N LEU A 86 -11.16 -1.92 -0.12
CA LEU A 86 -9.82 -2.28 -0.60
C LEU A 86 -9.90 -2.85 -2.02
N ASP A 87 -10.80 -3.81 -2.26
CA ASP A 87 -11.01 -4.39 -3.59
C ASP A 87 -11.41 -3.33 -4.63
N PHE A 88 -12.25 -2.38 -4.22
CA PHE A 88 -12.64 -1.24 -5.03
C PHE A 88 -11.44 -0.34 -5.38
N LEU A 89 -10.58 -0.02 -4.40
CA LEU A 89 -9.38 0.81 -4.63
C LEU A 89 -8.39 0.10 -5.57
N THR A 90 -8.17 -1.20 -5.38
CA THR A 90 -7.37 -2.01 -6.31
C THR A 90 -7.95 -1.97 -7.72
N SER A 91 -9.27 -2.09 -7.87
CA SER A 91 -9.95 -2.01 -9.16
C SER A 91 -9.83 -0.61 -9.79
N LEU A 92 -9.93 0.45 -8.98
CA LEU A 92 -9.75 1.83 -9.40
C LEU A 92 -8.34 2.08 -9.93
N HIS A 93 -7.31 1.61 -9.23
CA HIS A 93 -5.91 1.73 -9.64
C HIS A 93 -5.64 0.98 -10.95
N ASN A 94 -6.09 -0.28 -11.05
CA ASN A 94 -5.96 -1.06 -12.28
C ASN A 94 -6.66 -0.41 -13.47
N LEU A 95 -7.88 0.12 -13.27
CA LEU A 95 -8.60 0.84 -14.31
C LEU A 95 -7.86 2.12 -14.73
N ALA A 96 -7.34 2.88 -13.77
CA ALA A 96 -6.58 4.09 -14.05
C ALA A 96 -5.31 3.78 -14.86
N GLU A 97 -4.56 2.75 -14.49
CA GLU A 97 -3.37 2.30 -15.23
C GLU A 97 -3.70 1.86 -16.67
N ASN A 98 -4.83 1.18 -16.87
CA ASN A 98 -5.27 0.73 -18.19
C ASN A 98 -5.73 1.90 -19.09
N GLN A 99 -6.41 2.89 -18.51
CA GLN A 99 -6.99 4.00 -19.26
C GLN A 99 -6.00 5.15 -19.50
N PHE A 100 -5.06 5.34 -18.59
CA PHE A 100 -4.10 6.45 -18.63
C PHE A 100 -2.68 5.93 -18.75
N ALA A 101 -2.22 5.73 -19.99
CA ALA A 101 -0.84 5.32 -20.29
C ALA A 101 0.24 6.21 -19.63
N HIS A 102 -0.09 7.49 -19.39
CA HIS A 102 0.76 8.43 -18.68
C HIS A 102 1.09 7.99 -17.24
N ILE A 103 0.22 7.24 -16.56
CA ILE A 103 0.51 6.72 -15.21
C ILE A 103 1.69 5.74 -15.25
N GLN A 104 1.70 4.85 -16.26
CA GLN A 104 2.82 3.94 -16.47
C GLN A 104 4.09 4.71 -16.83
N GLN A 105 3.99 5.76 -17.63
CA GLN A 105 5.14 6.60 -17.97
C GLN A 105 5.70 7.33 -16.73
N ILE A 106 4.87 7.95 -15.89
CA ILE A 106 5.30 8.59 -14.64
C ILE A 106 6.05 7.59 -13.75
N LYS A 107 5.50 6.38 -13.61
CA LYS A 107 6.11 5.29 -12.83
C LYS A 107 7.46 4.88 -13.42
N GLN A 108 7.52 4.68 -14.73
CA GLN A 108 8.72 4.25 -15.44
C GLN A 108 9.81 5.33 -15.44
N GLU A 109 9.47 6.60 -15.66
CA GLU A 109 10.42 7.71 -15.58
C GLU A 109 11.02 7.80 -14.17
N PHE A 110 10.20 7.65 -13.14
CA PHE A 110 10.67 7.66 -11.76
C PHE A 110 11.53 6.43 -11.40
N LEU A 111 11.16 5.24 -11.85
CA LEU A 111 11.91 4.00 -11.55
C LEU A 111 13.16 3.84 -12.42
N ASN A 112 13.09 4.13 -13.72
CA ASN A 112 14.22 3.98 -14.65
C ASN A 112 15.30 5.05 -14.45
N ALA A 113 14.93 6.26 -14.02
CA ALA A 113 15.91 7.27 -13.64
C ALA A 113 16.77 6.82 -12.46
N ASN A 114 16.27 5.88 -11.64
CA ASN A 114 16.93 5.48 -10.41
C ASN A 114 17.59 4.09 -10.47
N LEU A 115 17.08 3.08 -11.21
CA LEU A 115 17.25 1.72 -10.67
C LEU A 115 17.54 0.50 -11.53
N GLY A 116 17.36 0.47 -12.85
CA GLY A 116 17.62 -0.75 -13.65
C GLY A 116 17.14 -2.06 -12.96
N MET A 117 15.97 -2.01 -12.32
CA MET A 117 15.54 -3.03 -11.38
C MET A 117 14.82 -4.16 -12.11
N ASP A 118 15.44 -5.34 -12.13
CA ASP A 118 14.73 -6.59 -12.36
C ASP A 118 13.72 -6.81 -11.21
N GLY A 119 12.44 -6.79 -11.54
CA GLY A 119 11.36 -7.14 -10.63
C GLY A 119 11.12 -8.65 -10.62
N VAL A 120 10.66 -9.18 -9.48
CA VAL A 120 10.25 -10.59 -9.34
C VAL A 120 8.73 -10.67 -9.33
N SER A 121 8.16 -11.59 -10.11
CA SER A 121 6.71 -11.83 -10.10
C SER A 121 6.25 -12.60 -8.86
N LEU A 122 4.98 -12.50 -8.47
CA LEU A 122 4.41 -13.29 -7.36
C LEU A 122 4.58 -14.81 -7.55
N LEU A 123 4.45 -15.31 -8.77
CA LEU A 123 4.63 -16.73 -9.10
C LEU A 123 6.08 -17.16 -8.85
N GLU A 124 7.04 -16.41 -9.41
CA GLU A 124 8.46 -16.68 -9.24
C GLU A 124 8.88 -16.58 -7.77
N LEU A 125 8.40 -15.56 -7.05
CA LEU A 125 8.65 -15.41 -5.61
C LEU A 125 8.17 -16.64 -4.83
N ASN A 126 6.94 -17.11 -5.09
CA ASN A 126 6.37 -18.27 -4.41
C ASN A 126 7.21 -19.53 -4.64
N GLU A 127 7.65 -19.77 -5.88
CA GLU A 127 8.51 -20.91 -6.22
C GLU A 127 9.87 -20.85 -5.52
N ARG A 128 10.50 -19.67 -5.50
CA ARG A 128 11.81 -19.46 -4.87
C ARG A 128 11.74 -19.57 -3.34
N MET A 129 10.67 -19.06 -2.73
CA MET A 129 10.42 -19.22 -1.28
C MET A 129 10.24 -20.69 -0.90
N ALA A 130 9.50 -21.47 -1.70
CA ALA A 130 9.29 -22.90 -1.45
C ALA A 130 10.59 -23.72 -1.47
N LYS A 131 11.59 -23.28 -2.24
CA LYS A 131 12.92 -23.90 -2.32
C LYS A 131 13.92 -23.36 -1.30
N GLY A 132 13.57 -22.30 -0.55
CA GLY A 132 14.49 -21.62 0.38
C GLY A 132 15.61 -20.85 -0.32
N GLU A 133 15.40 -20.44 -1.57
CA GLU A 133 16.41 -19.75 -2.39
C GLU A 133 16.43 -18.23 -2.15
N VAL A 134 15.45 -17.70 -1.43
CA VAL A 134 15.26 -16.26 -1.24
C VAL A 134 14.80 -15.93 0.17
N ILE A 135 15.23 -14.78 0.68
CA ILE A 135 14.69 -14.15 1.88
C ILE A 135 13.73 -13.04 1.43
N LEU A 136 12.48 -13.12 1.86
CA LEU A 136 11.49 -12.06 1.63
C LEU A 136 11.54 -11.05 2.78
N LEU A 137 11.84 -9.79 2.48
CA LEU A 137 11.86 -8.69 3.45
C LEU A 137 10.63 -7.80 3.30
N ASP A 138 9.89 -7.62 4.40
CA ASP A 138 8.88 -6.58 4.52
C ASP A 138 9.52 -5.33 5.10
N VAL A 139 9.59 -4.25 4.31
CA VAL A 139 10.26 -3.02 4.73
C VAL A 139 9.29 -1.94 5.21
N ARG A 140 8.01 -2.28 5.40
CA ARG A 140 6.99 -1.40 5.97
C ARG A 140 7.22 -1.16 7.47
N PRO A 141 6.55 -0.16 8.07
CA PRO A 141 6.51 -0.02 9.53
C PRO A 141 6.04 -1.33 10.19
N ILE A 142 6.59 -1.64 11.37
CA ILE A 142 6.31 -2.88 12.10
C ILE A 142 4.81 -3.08 12.35
N GLU A 143 4.07 -2.00 12.58
CA GLU A 143 2.64 -2.06 12.85
C GLU A 143 1.85 -2.56 11.62
N GLU A 144 2.32 -2.30 10.40
CA GLU A 144 1.70 -2.81 9.16
C GLU A 144 2.05 -4.28 8.94
N TYR A 145 3.27 -4.70 9.29
CA TYR A 145 3.68 -6.10 9.26
C TYR A 145 2.86 -6.93 10.25
N GLU A 146 2.71 -6.45 11.48
CA GLU A 146 1.94 -7.14 12.53
C GLU A 146 0.46 -7.28 12.19
N GLU A 147 -0.13 -6.28 11.52
CA GLU A 147 -1.52 -6.35 11.05
C GLU A 147 -1.70 -7.42 9.97
N ALA A 148 -0.85 -7.43 8.95
CA ALA A 148 -0.79 -8.49 7.96
C ALA A 148 0.50 -8.40 7.12
N HIS A 149 1.09 -9.55 6.80
CA HIS A 149 2.26 -9.65 5.93
C HIS A 149 2.16 -10.88 5.01
N ILE A 150 3.00 -10.92 3.98
CA ILE A 150 3.17 -12.12 3.15
C ILE A 150 3.78 -13.24 4.01
N PRO A 151 3.17 -14.44 4.09
CA PRO A 151 3.71 -15.54 4.89
C PRO A 151 5.16 -15.87 4.53
N GLY A 152 6.01 -16.02 5.54
CA GLY A 152 7.44 -16.26 5.37
C GLY A 152 8.30 -14.99 5.23
N ALA A 153 7.68 -13.81 5.15
CA ALA A 153 8.41 -12.55 5.18
C ALA A 153 9.08 -12.31 6.55
N VAL A 154 10.25 -11.69 6.52
CA VAL A 154 10.95 -11.16 7.69
C VAL A 154 10.71 -9.66 7.75
N SER A 155 10.23 -9.17 8.90
CA SER A 155 10.09 -7.73 9.15
C SER A 155 11.47 -7.07 9.24
N MET A 156 11.71 -6.09 8.38
CA MET A 156 12.92 -5.27 8.40
C MET A 156 12.55 -3.85 7.93
N PRO A 157 11.85 -3.05 8.77
CA PRO A 157 11.41 -1.70 8.42
C PRO A 157 12.55 -0.86 7.85
N ILE A 158 12.27 0.00 6.86
CA ILE A 158 13.33 0.69 6.11
C ILE A 158 14.37 1.43 6.98
N GLU A 159 13.93 2.04 8.09
CA GLU A 159 14.83 2.73 9.02
C GLU A 159 15.73 1.75 9.80
N GLU A 160 15.20 0.58 10.16
CA GLU A 160 15.99 -0.48 10.80
C GLU A 160 16.95 -1.13 9.79
N LEU A 161 16.52 -1.31 8.54
CA LEU A 161 17.37 -1.82 7.47
C LEU A 161 18.64 -0.97 7.34
N LYS A 162 18.49 0.36 7.29
CA LYS A 162 19.62 1.31 7.18
C LYS A 162 20.68 1.10 8.27
N GLU A 163 20.26 0.78 9.49
CA GLU A 163 21.16 0.55 10.63
C GLU A 163 21.78 -0.86 10.63
N LYS A 164 21.10 -1.84 10.04
CA LYS A 164 21.44 -3.28 10.12
C LYS A 164 21.91 -3.90 8.82
N LEU A 165 22.32 -3.10 7.82
CA LEU A 165 22.78 -3.58 6.52
C LEU A 165 23.86 -4.68 6.61
N SER A 166 24.81 -4.55 7.53
CA SER A 166 25.90 -5.50 7.73
C SER A 166 25.45 -6.87 8.27
N SER A 167 24.24 -6.96 8.81
CA SER A 167 23.67 -8.22 9.32
C SER A 167 22.96 -9.04 8.25
N ILE A 168 22.72 -8.46 7.07
CA ILE A 168 22.03 -9.14 5.98
C ILE A 168 22.99 -10.15 5.31
N PRO A 169 22.61 -11.43 5.18
CA PRO A 169 23.44 -12.41 4.52
C PRO A 169 23.63 -12.06 3.04
N SER A 170 24.88 -12.02 2.57
CA SER A 170 25.21 -11.70 1.18
C SER A 170 25.21 -12.93 0.26
N ASN A 171 25.04 -14.13 0.81
CA ASN A 171 25.06 -15.39 0.07
C ASN A 171 23.65 -15.92 -0.30
N VAL A 172 22.60 -15.13 -0.04
CA VAL A 172 21.21 -15.48 -0.34
C VAL A 172 20.58 -14.30 -1.06
N ASP A 173 19.74 -14.60 -2.04
CA ASP A 173 18.99 -13.57 -2.72
C ASP A 173 17.95 -12.96 -1.78
N VAL A 174 17.74 -11.66 -1.89
CA VAL A 174 16.76 -10.93 -1.09
C VAL A 174 15.69 -10.37 -2.01
N VAL A 175 14.42 -10.59 -1.68
CA VAL A 175 13.30 -9.87 -2.31
C VAL A 175 12.71 -8.93 -1.28
N ALA A 176 12.64 -7.63 -1.59
CA ALA A 176 12.01 -6.65 -0.71
C ALA A 176 10.65 -6.20 -1.26
N TYR A 177 9.66 -6.04 -0.37
CA TYR A 177 8.33 -5.55 -0.72
C TYR A 177 7.83 -4.50 0.28
N CYS A 178 6.84 -3.72 -0.15
CA CYS A 178 6.21 -2.67 0.66
C CYS A 178 4.68 -2.73 0.51
N ARG A 179 3.98 -1.59 0.47
CA ARG A 179 2.52 -1.44 0.40
C ARG A 179 1.94 -1.73 -0.99
N GLY A 180 2.80 -2.04 -1.97
CA GLY A 180 2.44 -2.28 -3.36
C GLY A 180 3.06 -1.27 -4.32
N ARG A 181 2.43 -1.12 -5.49
CA ARG A 181 3.00 -0.51 -6.70
C ARG A 181 3.42 0.96 -6.54
N TYR A 182 2.83 1.69 -5.61
CA TYR A 182 3.08 3.13 -5.39
C TYR A 182 3.92 3.42 -4.15
N CYS A 183 4.37 2.41 -3.41
CA CYS A 183 5.30 2.60 -2.30
C CYS A 183 6.75 2.56 -2.79
N LEU A 184 7.57 3.50 -2.31
CA LEU A 184 8.99 3.60 -2.62
C LEU A 184 9.92 2.99 -1.56
N MET A 185 9.41 2.48 -0.44
CA MET A 185 10.29 1.89 0.59
C MET A 185 11.00 0.63 0.07
N SER A 186 10.33 -0.19 -0.76
CA SER A 186 10.97 -1.37 -1.37
C SER A 186 12.01 -1.01 -2.42
N VAL A 187 11.85 0.12 -3.08
CA VAL A 187 12.79 0.72 -4.03
C VAL A 187 14.07 1.10 -3.29
N GLU A 188 13.94 1.91 -2.23
CA GLU A 188 15.05 2.32 -1.35
C GLU A 188 15.75 1.12 -0.69
N ALA A 189 14.98 0.11 -0.24
CA ALA A 189 15.55 -1.10 0.35
C ALA A 189 16.47 -1.86 -0.61
N VAL A 190 16.02 -2.06 -1.86
CA VAL A 190 16.82 -2.75 -2.87
C VAL A 190 18.10 -1.97 -3.21
N GLU A 191 18.03 -0.63 -3.27
CA GLU A 191 19.21 0.22 -3.44
C GLU A 191 20.24 0.02 -2.32
N LEU A 192 19.78 0.12 -1.06
CA LEU A 192 20.64 -0.04 0.11
C LEU A 192 21.28 -1.42 0.15
N LEU A 193 20.52 -2.47 -0.14
CA LEU A 193 21.00 -3.85 -0.17
C LEU A 193 22.06 -4.07 -1.26
N ARG A 194 21.78 -3.63 -2.50
CA ARG A 194 22.72 -3.76 -3.63
C ARG A 194 23.99 -2.96 -3.41
N ALA A 195 23.90 -1.77 -2.84
CA ALA A 195 25.06 -0.95 -2.48
C ALA A 195 25.98 -1.65 -1.44
N ASN A 196 25.44 -2.61 -0.68
CA ASN A 196 26.19 -3.42 0.29
C ASN A 196 26.54 -4.83 -0.26
N GLY A 197 26.41 -5.04 -1.57
CA GLY A 197 26.80 -6.29 -2.23
C GLY A 197 25.80 -7.43 -2.06
N VAL A 198 24.58 -7.16 -1.59
CA VAL A 198 23.50 -8.15 -1.51
C VAL A 198 22.78 -8.22 -2.85
N ASN A 199 22.55 -9.42 -3.37
CA ASN A 199 21.74 -9.62 -4.57
C ASN A 199 20.25 -9.44 -4.22
N ALA A 200 19.73 -8.24 -4.47
CA ALA A 200 18.37 -7.86 -4.07
C ALA A 200 17.46 -7.55 -5.26
N PHE A 201 16.19 -7.92 -5.13
CA PHE A 201 15.13 -7.73 -6.11
C PHE A 201 13.91 -7.08 -5.47
N ARG A 202 13.10 -6.40 -6.30
CA ARG A 202 11.86 -5.78 -5.85
C ARG A 202 10.67 -6.66 -6.19
N LEU A 203 9.79 -6.86 -5.23
CA LEU A 203 8.40 -7.26 -5.49
C LEU A 203 7.55 -5.97 -5.58
N GLU A 204 6.83 -5.79 -6.69
CA GLU A 204 5.96 -4.62 -6.86
C GLU A 204 4.67 -4.74 -6.07
N GLU A 205 4.19 -5.97 -5.93
CA GLU A 205 2.95 -6.36 -5.28
C GLU A 205 3.04 -6.26 -3.75
N GLY A 206 1.91 -5.93 -3.13
CA GLY A 206 1.77 -5.86 -1.68
C GLY A 206 1.04 -7.06 -1.09
N VAL A 207 0.69 -6.95 0.18
CA VAL A 207 -0.01 -8.01 0.94
C VAL A 207 -1.37 -8.36 0.34
N ASN A 208 -2.12 -7.36 -0.17
CA ASN A 208 -3.43 -7.62 -0.76
C ASN A 208 -3.32 -8.38 -2.10
N ASP A 209 -2.36 -7.99 -2.94
CA ASP A 209 -2.08 -8.68 -4.20
C ASP A 209 -1.70 -10.14 -3.95
N TRP A 210 -0.88 -10.41 -2.91
CA TRP A 210 -0.55 -11.77 -2.48
C TRP A 210 -1.79 -12.58 -2.09
N LYS A 211 -2.70 -12.00 -1.29
CA LYS A 211 -3.98 -12.63 -0.91
C LYS A 211 -4.83 -12.98 -2.13
N MET A 212 -4.91 -12.06 -3.10
CA MET A 212 -5.63 -12.30 -4.35
C MET A 212 -4.96 -13.37 -5.22
N PHE A 213 -3.62 -13.49 -5.18
CA PHE A 213 -2.87 -14.48 -5.92
C PHE A 213 -3.07 -15.89 -5.37
N ILE A 214 -2.98 -16.09 -4.05
CA ILE A 214 -3.17 -17.41 -3.42
C ILE A 214 -4.63 -17.87 -3.38
N GLY A 215 -5.58 -16.94 -3.49
CA GLY A 215 -7.01 -17.23 -3.54
C GLY A 215 -7.54 -17.61 -4.92
N ARG A 216 -6.67 -17.62 -5.95
CA ARG A 216 -6.98 -18.09 -7.30
C ARG A 216 -6.56 -19.55 -7.47
#